data_AF-A0A534N3P7-F1
#
_entry.id   AF-A0A534N3P7-F1
#
_cell.length_a   1.000
_cell.length_b   1.000
_cell.length_c   1.000
_cell.angle_alpha   90.00
_cell.angle_beta   90.00
_cell.angle_gamma   90.00
#
_symmetry.space_group_name_H-M   'P 1'
#
loop_
_entity.id
_entity.type
_entity.pdbx_description
1 polymer ?
#
loop_
_entity_poly.entity_id
_entity_poly.type
_entity_poly.pdbx_seq_one_letter_code
_entity_poly.pdbx_strand_id
1 'polypeptide(L)'
;MNYLNLRQSIEKAVRSTYARFALSEKELSLYSDETVKRFDDSLELYQKAYQERQIDLPELLLFQNQVIEARLKFLDTLTNYNLSLAELKLQAGME
;
A
#
# COMPACT_ATOMS: atom_id res chain seq x y z
N MET A 1 0.95 -39.88 8.13
CA MET A 1 0.44 -38.98 7.07
C MET A 1 0.89 -39.49 5.72
N ASN A 2 -0.01 -39.53 4.73
CA ASN A 2 0.32 -39.98 3.37
C ASN A 2 1.09 -38.86 2.64
N TYR A 3 2.25 -39.18 2.04
CA TYR A 3 3.15 -38.19 1.40
C TYR A 3 2.43 -37.32 0.35
N LEU A 4 1.49 -37.92 -0.38
CA LEU A 4 0.63 -37.23 -1.34
C LEU A 4 -0.19 -36.10 -0.71
N ASN A 5 -0.75 -36.35 0.49
CA ASN A 5 -1.59 -35.37 1.19
C ASN A 5 -0.74 -34.20 1.70
N LEU A 6 0.49 -34.47 2.16
CA LEU A 6 1.43 -33.44 2.59
C LEU A 6 1.84 -32.55 1.40
N ARG A 7 2.21 -33.16 0.28
CA ARG A 7 2.57 -32.43 -0.94
C ARG A 7 1.43 -31.54 -1.43
N GLN A 8 0.21 -32.06 -1.53
CA GLN A 8 -0.95 -31.27 -1.94
C GLN A 8 -1.24 -30.12 -0.98
N SER A 9 -1.05 -30.33 0.32
CA SER A 9 -1.22 -29.28 1.33
C SER A 9 -0.21 -28.15 1.14
N ILE A 10 1.06 -28.48 0.90
CA ILE A 10 2.13 -27.50 0.63
C ILE A 10 1.86 -26.75 -0.68
N GLU A 11 1.55 -27.45 -1.76
CA GLU A 11 1.24 -26.82 -3.06
C GLU A 11 0.05 -25.86 -2.94
N LYS A 12 -0.98 -26.21 -2.16
CA LYS A 12 -2.13 -25.34 -1.90
C LYS A 12 -1.73 -24.10 -1.07
N ALA A 13 -0.91 -24.29 -0.04
CA ALA A 13 -0.45 -23.18 0.81
C ALA A 13 0.36 -22.16 0.00
N VAL A 14 1.34 -22.61 -0.78
CA VAL A 14 2.17 -21.75 -1.64
C VAL A 14 1.34 -21.03 -2.70
N ARG A 15 0.39 -21.72 -3.36
CA ARG A 15 -0.50 -21.06 -4.34
C ARG A 15 -1.34 -19.96 -3.69
N SER A 16 -1.84 -20.21 -2.48
CA SER A 16 -2.66 -19.25 -1.75
C SER A 16 -1.84 -18.02 -1.33
N THR A 17 -0.64 -18.20 -0.80
CA THR A 17 0.21 -17.06 -0.40
C THR A 17 0.72 -16.28 -1.61
N TYR A 18 1.04 -16.96 -2.72
CA TYR A 18 1.40 -16.30 -3.97
C TYR A 18 0.27 -15.41 -4.50
N ALA A 19 -0.98 -15.89 -4.48
CA ALA A 19 -2.11 -15.09 -4.93
C ALA A 19 -2.32 -13.82 -4.08
N ARG A 20 -2.09 -13.91 -2.75
CA ARG A 20 -2.14 -12.73 -1.85
C ARG A 20 -1.02 -11.74 -2.15
N PHE A 21 0.19 -12.24 -2.35
CA PHE A 21 1.34 -11.42 -2.73
C PHE A 21 1.13 -10.71 -4.07
N ALA A 22 0.65 -11.41 -5.09
CA ALA A 22 0.39 -10.80 -6.40
C ALA A 22 -0.69 -9.70 -6.33
N LEU A 23 -1.69 -9.85 -5.45
CA LEU A 23 -2.69 -8.82 -5.21
C LEU A 23 -2.07 -7.59 -4.52
N SER A 24 -1.31 -7.78 -3.43
CA SER A 24 -0.69 -6.68 -2.70
C SER A 24 0.38 -5.95 -3.51
N GLU A 25 1.11 -6.65 -4.38
CA GLU A 25 2.04 -6.07 -5.35
C GLU A 25 1.32 -5.15 -6.34
N LYS A 26 0.18 -5.62 -6.87
CA LYS A 26 -0.65 -4.81 -7.76
C LYS A 26 -1.21 -3.58 -7.04
N GLU A 27 -1.66 -3.71 -5.80
CA GLU A 27 -2.15 -2.59 -4.99
C GLU A 27 -1.03 -1.57 -4.73
N LEU A 28 0.18 -2.03 -4.37
CA LEU A 28 1.33 -1.16 -4.15
C LEU A 28 1.75 -0.42 -5.43
N SER A 29 1.62 -1.05 -6.60
CA SER A 29 1.94 -0.42 -7.89
C SER A 29 1.12 0.84 -8.20
N LEU A 30 -0.02 1.04 -7.53
CA LEU A 30 -0.83 2.26 -7.64
C LEU A 30 -0.16 3.47 -6.98
N TYR A 31 0.78 3.23 -6.07
CA TYR A 31 1.51 4.26 -5.32
C TYR A 31 2.92 4.43 -5.86
N SER A 32 3.03 4.89 -7.11
CA SER A 32 4.32 5.27 -7.69
C SER A 32 4.96 6.43 -6.92
N ASP A 33 6.29 6.58 -7.04
CA ASP A 33 7.01 7.76 -6.52
C ASP A 33 6.40 9.08 -7.01
N GLU A 34 5.85 9.09 -8.23
CA GLU A 34 5.16 10.25 -8.79
C GLU A 34 3.84 10.53 -8.05
N THR A 35 3.06 9.49 -7.73
CA THR A 35 1.82 9.60 -6.93
C THR A 35 2.11 10.21 -5.57
N VAL A 36 3.19 9.77 -4.91
CA VAL A 36 3.57 10.27 -3.58
C VAL A 36 4.03 11.74 -3.66
N LYS A 37 4.85 12.10 -4.65
CA LYS A 37 5.31 13.49 -4.87
C LYS A 37 4.17 14.46 -5.13
N ARG A 38 3.15 14.05 -5.90
CA ARG A 38 1.97 14.88 -6.17
C ARG A 38 1.25 15.33 -4.90
N PHE A 39 1.34 14.58 -3.80
CA PHE A 39 0.78 15.02 -2.52
C PHE A 39 1.53 16.22 -1.93
N ASP A 40 2.86 16.25 -2.02
CA ASP A 40 3.67 17.37 -1.55
C ASP A 40 3.42 18.61 -2.40
N ASP A 41 3.45 18.46 -3.73
CA ASP A 41 3.20 19.55 -4.67
C ASP A 41 1.81 20.17 -4.46
N SER A 42 0.81 19.33 -4.21
CA SER A 42 -0.56 19.79 -3.97
C SER A 42 -0.72 20.47 -2.61
N LEU A 43 -0.02 20.02 -1.56
CA LEU A 43 0.01 20.69 -0.26
C LEU A 43 0.57 22.10 -0.37
N GLU A 44 1.68 22.26 -1.09
CA GLU A 44 2.30 23.56 -1.32
C GLU A 44 1.35 24.51 -2.07
N LEU A 45 0.67 24.00 -3.11
CA LEU A 45 -0.32 24.77 -3.87
C LEU A 45 -1.47 25.27 -3.00
N TYR A 46 -2.08 24.39 -2.20
CA TYR A 46 -3.19 24.76 -1.32
C TYR A 46 -2.76 25.72 -0.21
N GLN A 47 -1.56 25.54 0.32
CA GLN A 47 -1.02 26.45 1.33
C GLN A 47 -0.80 27.86 0.75
N LYS A 48 -0.33 27.95 -0.50
CA LYS A 48 -0.22 29.22 -1.22
C LYS A 48 -1.59 29.85 -1.50
N ALA A 49 -2.57 29.06 -1.96
CA ALA A 49 -3.94 29.54 -2.19
C ALA A 49 -4.57 30.13 -0.91
N TYR A 50 -4.31 29.53 0.26
CA TYR A 50 -4.75 30.07 1.54
C TYR A 50 -4.04 31.39 1.89
N GLN A 51 -2.72 31.47 1.70
CA GLN A 51 -1.95 32.71 1.91
C GLN A 51 -2.44 33.85 1.01
N GLU A 52 -2.84 33.53 -0.22
CA GLU A 52 -3.42 34.45 -1.20
C GLU A 52 -4.92 34.73 -0.97
N ARG A 53 -5.51 34.15 0.09
CA ARG A 53 -6.94 34.25 0.45
C ARG A 53 -7.89 33.79 -0.66
N GLN A 54 -7.46 32.86 -1.49
CA GLN A 54 -8.27 32.23 -2.53
C GLN A 54 -9.13 31.08 -1.98
N ILE A 55 -8.71 30.50 -0.86
CA ILE A 55 -9.43 29.47 -0.12
C ILE A 55 -9.46 29.84 1.36
N ASP A 56 -10.44 29.31 2.09
CA ASP A 56 -10.56 29.52 3.53
C ASP A 56 -9.82 28.43 4.33
N LEU A 57 -9.58 28.69 5.61
CA LEU A 57 -8.90 27.74 6.51
C LEU A 57 -9.57 26.35 6.56
N PRO A 58 -10.92 26.20 6.59
CA PRO A 58 -11.55 24.89 6.57
C PRO A 58 -11.23 24.08 5.30
N GLU A 59 -11.11 24.73 4.15
CA GLU A 59 -10.78 24.08 2.88
C GLU A 59 -9.33 23.58 2.88
N LEU A 60 -8.40 24.38 3.42
CA LEU A 60 -7.01 23.96 3.62
C LEU A 60 -6.92 22.75 4.56
N LEU A 61 -7.62 22.78 5.71
CA LEU A 61 -7.61 21.68 6.68
C LEU A 61 -8.20 20.40 6.10
N LEU A 62 -9.28 20.51 5.30
CA LEU A 62 -9.86 19.37 4.60
C LEU A 62 -8.84 18.73 3.65
N PHE A 63 -8.14 19.54 2.86
CA PHE A 63 -7.13 19.05 1.93
C PHE A 63 -5.95 18.38 2.66
N GLN A 64 -5.46 18.98 3.75
CA GLN A 64 -4.43 18.39 4.60
C GLN A 64 -4.84 17.02 5.14
N ASN A 65 -6.08 16.88 5.60
CA ASN A 65 -6.61 15.59 6.08
C ASN A 65 -6.65 14.54 4.95
N GLN A 66 -7.09 14.92 3.75
CA GLN A 66 -7.10 14.01 2.60
C GLN A 66 -5.69 13.49 2.25
N VAL A 67 -4.67 14.36 2.34
CA VAL A 67 -3.28 13.97 2.10
C VAL A 67 -2.78 13.02 3.20
N ILE A 68 -3.10 13.29 4.47
CA ILE A 68 -2.76 12.39 5.58
C ILE A 68 -3.42 11.01 5.38
N GLU A 69 -4.70 10.96 5.05
CA GLU A 69 -5.41 9.71 4.77
C GLU A 69 -4.80 8.94 3.61
N ALA A 70 -4.41 9.63 2.53
CA ALA A 70 -3.77 9.00 1.38
C ALA A 70 -2.40 8.41 1.74
N ARG A 71 -1.61 9.10 2.58
CA ARG A 71 -0.33 8.60 3.09
C ARG A 71 -0.50 7.39 4.01
N LEU A 72 -1.50 7.40 4.88
CA LEU A 72 -1.81 6.25 5.72
C LEU A 72 -2.19 5.02 4.89
N LYS A 73 -3.06 5.19 3.88
CA LYS A 73 -3.40 4.09 2.95
C LYS A 73 -2.19 3.55 2.20
N PHE A 74 -1.27 4.42 1.80
CA PHE A 74 0.00 3.99 1.20
C PHE A 74 0.82 3.13 2.17
N LEU A 75 0.99 3.58 3.42
CA LEU A 75 1.73 2.82 4.44
C LEU A 75 1.08 1.47 4.74
N ASP A 76 -0.24 1.41 4.80
CA ASP A 76 -0.98 0.16 4.97
C ASP A 76 -0.75 -0.79 3.78
N THR A 77 -0.78 -0.26 2.56
CA THR A 77 -0.53 -1.03 1.34
C THR A 77 0.90 -1.58 1.31
N LEU A 78 1.89 -0.75 1.65
CA LEU A 78 3.30 -1.16 1.74
C LEU A 78 3.50 -2.23 2.83
N THR A 79 2.83 -2.08 3.97
CA THR A 79 2.86 -3.07 5.06
C THR A 79 2.27 -4.40 4.61
N ASN A 80 1.12 -4.38 3.94
CA ASN A 80 0.46 -5.57 3.41
C ASN A 80 1.32 -6.28 2.36
N TYR A 81 1.97 -5.53 1.47
CA TYR A 81 2.95 -6.07 0.53
C TYR A 81 4.06 -6.83 1.27
N ASN A 82 4.72 -6.19 2.23
CA ASN A 82 5.82 -6.79 2.98
C ASN A 82 5.39 -8.03 3.78
N LEU A 83 4.22 -8.00 4.42
CA LEU A 83 3.66 -9.14 5.15
C LEU A 83 3.36 -10.31 4.20
N SER A 84 2.72 -10.05 3.07
CA SER A 84 2.40 -11.08 2.08
C SER A 84 3.64 -11.70 1.43
N LEU A 85 4.70 -10.90 1.22
CA LEU A 85 5.99 -11.39 0.74
C LEU A 85 6.67 -12.28 1.78
N ALA A 86 6.66 -11.88 3.06
CA ALA A 86 7.21 -12.69 4.14
C ALA A 86 6.45 -14.02 4.30
N GLU A 87 5.12 -14.00 4.22
CA GLU A 87 4.29 -15.22 4.22
C GLU A 87 4.62 -16.14 3.04
N LEU A 88 4.79 -15.58 1.83
CA LEU A 88 5.17 -16.36 0.66
C LEU A 88 6.54 -17.01 0.83
N LYS A 89 7.55 -16.25 1.28
CA LYS A 89 8.89 -16.77 1.58
C LYS A 89 8.86 -17.91 2.58
N LEU A 90 8.13 -17.73 3.69
CA LEU A 90 7.95 -18.75 4.72
C LEU A 90 7.35 -20.04 4.15
N GLN A 91 6.27 -19.94 3.36
CA GLN A 91 5.64 -21.12 2.75
C GLN A 91 6.50 -21.77 1.65
N ALA A 92 7.35 -21.00 1.00
CA ALA A 92 8.30 -21.49 0.01
C ALA A 92 9.58 -22.08 0.63
N GLY A 93 9.77 -21.95 1.95
CA GLY A 93 11.00 -22.39 2.64
C GLY A 93 12.22 -21.49 2.35
N MET A 94 11.97 -20.21 2.05
CA MET A 94 12.99 -19.19 1.81
C MET A 94 13.10 -18.28 3.05
N GLU A 95 14.34 -17.95 3.46
CA GLU A 95 14.62 -16.91 4.49
C GLU A 95 14.61 -15.51 3.87
#